data_AF-A0A970JRU7-F1
#
_entry.id   AF-A0A970JRU7-F1
#
_cell.length_a   1.000
_cell.length_b   1.000
_cell.length_c   1.000
_cell.angle_alpha   90.00
_cell.angle_beta   90.00
_cell.angle_gamma   90.00
#
_symmetry.space_group_name_H-M   'P 1'
#
loop_
_entity.id
_entity.type
_entity.pdbx_description
1 polymer ?
#
loop_
_entity_poly.entity_id
_entity_poly.type
_entity_poly.pdbx_seq_one_letter_code
_entity_poly.pdbx_strand_id
1 'polypeptide(L)'
;MGTLLKLSIVLIAGLIGGRVARFFKLPNVTGYIIAGLLVGPSFFHVITAQDSVSLGIISEFALAIIAFSIGSEFVIKEIKKVGKAVVIITIAEVIGAVFIVFAIMYFLFKQSFVFSIVIASMSAATAPAGT
;
A
#
# COMPACT_ATOMS: atom_id res chain seq x y z
N MET A 1 5.68 -8.70 26.24
CA MET A 1 4.69 -7.64 25.95
C MET A 1 3.56 -8.27 25.15
N GLY A 2 2.32 -8.21 25.63
CA GLY A 2 1.21 -8.92 24.99
C GLY A 2 0.88 -8.39 23.59
N THR A 3 0.38 -9.26 22.71
CA THR A 3 0.04 -8.92 21.31
C THR A 3 -0.97 -7.77 21.22
N LEU A 4 -1.95 -7.73 22.11
CA LEU A 4 -2.93 -6.65 22.18
C LEU A 4 -2.29 -5.30 22.50
N LEU A 5 -1.31 -5.26 23.41
CA LEU A 5 -0.62 -4.03 23.76
C LEU A 5 0.25 -3.53 22.59
N LYS A 6 0.91 -4.45 21.87
CA LYS A 6 1.67 -4.14 20.66
C LYS A 6 0.76 -3.58 19.56
N LEU A 7 -0.42 -4.18 19.36
CA LEU A 7 -1.43 -3.68 18.44
C LEU A 7 -1.89 -2.27 18.83
N SER A 8 -2.19 -2.01 20.10
CA SER A 8 -2.56 -0.67 20.57
C SER A 8 -1.49 0.37 20.26
N ILE A 9 -0.21 0.02 20.44
CA ILE A 9 0.90 0.92 20.12
C ILE A 9 0.97 1.19 18.61
N VAL A 10 0.84 0.17 17.77
CA VAL A 10 0.85 0.35 16.31
C VAL A 10 -0.29 1.27 15.87
N LEU A 11 -1.50 1.08 16.42
CA LEU A 11 -2.66 1.92 16.12
C LEU A 11 -2.47 3.37 16.59
N ILE A 12 -1.98 3.58 17.80
CA ILE A 12 -1.73 4.92 18.35
C ILE A 12 -0.61 5.61 17.58
N ALA A 13 0.49 4.92 17.29
CA ALA A 13 1.61 5.45 16.52
C ALA A 13 1.18 5.83 15.11
N GLY A 14 0.37 5.00 14.45
CA GLY A 14 -0.23 5.32 13.16
C GLY A 14 -1.12 6.56 13.24
N LEU A 15 -2.02 6.64 14.22
CA LEU A 15 -2.90 7.80 14.40
C LEU A 15 -2.13 9.11 14.61
N ILE A 16 -1.12 9.09 15.49
CA ILE A 16 -0.25 10.24 15.74
C ILE A 16 0.54 10.58 14.49
N GLY A 17 1.16 9.59 13.84
CA GLY A 17 1.94 9.76 12.61
C GLY A 17 1.14 10.42 11.49
N GLY A 18 -0.10 9.96 11.25
CA GLY A 18 -1.00 10.56 10.27
C GLY A 18 -1.36 12.00 10.63
N ARG A 19 -1.67 12.29 11.90
CA ARG A 19 -1.99 13.65 12.36
C ARG A 19 -0.79 14.61 12.23
N VAL A 20 0.41 14.13 12.55
CA VAL A 20 1.66 14.88 12.40
C VAL A 20 1.95 15.13 10.91
N ALA A 21 1.83 14.12 10.05
CA ALA A 21 2.00 14.30 8.60
C ALA A 21 1.06 15.38 8.06
N ARG A 22 -0.22 15.35 8.48
CA ARG A 22 -1.20 16.37 8.10
C ARG A 22 -0.82 17.77 8.58
N PHE A 23 -0.22 17.90 9.77
CA PHE A 23 0.30 19.19 10.26
C PHE A 23 1.38 19.76 9.32
N PHE A 24 2.25 18.90 8.80
CA PHE A 24 3.27 19.27 7.79
C PHE A 24 2.72 19.33 6.35
N LYS A 25 1.40 19.25 6.15
CA LYS A 25 0.75 19.21 4.83
C LYS A 25 1.19 18.02 3.95
N LEU A 26 1.57 16.91 4.57
CA LEU A 26 1.88 15.66 3.90
C LEU A 26 0.67 14.71 3.92
N PRO A 27 0.57 13.76 2.96
CA PRO A 27 -0.42 12.70 3.00
C PRO A 27 -0.31 11.87 4.29
N ASN A 28 -1.44 11.39 4.79
CA ASN A 28 -1.47 10.57 6.02
C ASN A 28 -0.63 9.30 5.89
N VAL A 29 -0.59 8.70 4.69
CA VAL A 29 0.18 7.49 4.38
C VAL A 29 1.67 7.67 4.68
N THR A 30 2.23 8.85 4.36
CA THR A 30 3.63 9.17 4.69
C THR A 30 3.86 9.12 6.21
N GLY A 31 2.91 9.66 6.99
CA GLY A 31 2.95 9.60 8.45
C GLY A 31 2.87 8.18 9.01
N TYR A 32 2.03 7.33 8.42
CA TYR A 32 1.91 5.92 8.81
C TYR A 32 3.20 5.15 8.54
N ILE A 33 3.84 5.38 7.39
CA ILE A 33 5.12 4.73 7.04
C ILE A 33 6.22 5.16 8.02
N ILE A 34 6.34 6.46 8.30
CA ILE A 34 7.37 6.97 9.23
C ILE A 34 7.12 6.43 10.65
N ALA A 35 5.88 6.46 11.14
CA ALA A 35 5.56 5.92 12.46
C ALA A 35 5.84 4.41 12.55
N GLY A 36 5.49 3.65 11.51
CA GLY A 36 5.79 2.22 11.41
C GLY A 36 7.29 1.92 11.37
N LEU A 37 8.06 2.75 10.66
CA LEU A 37 9.52 2.64 10.60
C LEU A 37 10.15 2.87 11.99
N LEU A 38 9.70 3.91 12.71
CA LEU A 38 10.18 4.23 14.05
C LEU A 38 9.87 3.12 15.05
N VAL A 39 8.60 2.69 15.12
CA VAL A 39 8.12 1.72 16.11
C VAL A 39 8.50 0.27 15.75
N GLY A 40 8.73 0.00 14.47
CA GLY A 40 9.15 -1.28 13.94
C GLY A 40 10.60 -1.65 14.25
N PRO A 41 11.11 -2.71 13.62
CA PRO A 41 12.44 -3.26 13.88
C PRO A 41 13.58 -2.40 13.29
N SER A 42 13.29 -1.27 12.62
CA SER A 42 14.34 -0.44 12.03
C SER A 42 15.00 0.52 13.03
N PHE A 43 14.24 1.03 14.01
CA PHE A 43 14.72 2.01 14.97
C PHE A 43 14.50 1.55 16.41
N PHE A 44 13.28 1.69 16.94
CA PHE A 44 13.02 1.43 18.37
C PHE A 44 12.80 -0.06 18.70
N HIS A 45 12.64 -0.94 17.70
CA HIS A 45 12.46 -2.38 17.87
C HIS A 45 11.33 -2.77 18.84
N VAL A 46 10.31 -1.91 18.98
CA VAL A 46 9.15 -2.15 19.85
C VAL A 46 8.28 -3.28 19.27
N ILE A 47 8.20 -3.32 17.94
CA ILE A 47 7.54 -4.38 17.17
C ILE A 47 8.61 -5.18 16.44
N THR A 48 8.70 -6.47 16.74
CA THR A 48 9.67 -7.40 16.13
C THR A 48 9.10 -8.02 14.85
N ALA A 49 9.96 -8.62 14.03
CA ALA A 49 9.54 -9.31 12.81
C ALA A 49 8.53 -10.45 13.09
N GLN A 50 8.69 -11.17 14.20
CA GLN A 50 7.75 -12.21 14.64
C GLN A 50 6.39 -11.62 15.02
N ASP A 51 6.37 -10.41 15.61
CA ASP A 51 5.12 -9.73 15.91
C ASP A 51 4.39 -9.32 14.63
N SER A 52 5.12 -8.88 13.60
CA SER A 52 4.53 -8.54 12.30
C SER A 52 3.79 -9.72 11.67
N VAL A 53 4.31 -10.94 11.82
CA VAL A 53 3.61 -12.17 11.37
C VAL A 53 2.32 -12.37 12.18
N SER A 54 2.38 -12.21 13.50
CA SER A 54 1.20 -12.38 14.37
C SER A 54 0.11 -11.33 14.13
N LEU A 55 0.51 -10.11 13.76
CA LEU A 55 -0.39 -9.01 13.42
C LEU A 55 -0.89 -9.08 11.96
N GLY A 56 -0.33 -9.98 11.13
CA GLY A 56 -0.67 -10.13 9.72
C GLY A 56 -2.16 -10.40 9.49
N ILE A 57 -2.82 -11.15 10.37
CA ILE A 57 -4.27 -11.41 10.28
C ILE A 57 -5.11 -10.12 10.34
N ILE A 58 -4.63 -9.11 11.07
CA ILE A 58 -5.30 -7.82 11.19
C ILE A 58 -5.14 -7.03 9.89
N SER A 59 -3.96 -7.09 9.27
CA SER A 59 -3.69 -6.47 7.97
C SER A 59 -4.54 -7.11 6.86
N GLU A 60 -4.63 -8.44 6.84
CA GLU A 60 -5.49 -9.17 5.89
C GLU A 60 -6.96 -8.81 6.07
N PHE A 61 -7.44 -8.76 7.31
CA PHE A 61 -8.81 -8.37 7.62
C PHE A 61 -9.10 -6.91 7.21
N ALA A 62 -8.16 -5.99 7.47
CA ALA A 62 -8.29 -4.60 7.04
C ALA A 62 -8.34 -4.47 5.50
N LEU A 63 -7.47 -5.19 4.79
CA LEU A 63 -7.48 -5.23 3.32
C LEU A 63 -8.78 -5.81 2.77
N ALA A 64 -9.32 -6.85 3.40
CA ALA A 64 -10.61 -7.43 3.04
C ALA A 64 -11.77 -6.43 3.21
N ILE A 65 -11.79 -5.68 4.32
CA ILE A 65 -12.79 -4.61 4.53
C ILE A 65 -12.65 -3.52 3.47
N ILE A 66 -11.43 -3.08 3.16
CA ILE A 66 -11.19 -2.05 2.13
C ILE A 66 -11.69 -2.55 0.77
N ALA A 67 -11.34 -3.78 0.38
CA ALA A 67 -11.79 -4.39 -0.87
C ALA A 67 -13.32 -4.53 -0.93
N PHE A 68 -13.94 -4.96 0.17
CA PHE A 68 -15.40 -5.06 0.27
C PHE A 68 -16.08 -3.68 0.18
N SER A 69 -15.56 -2.67 0.89
CA SER A 69 -16.11 -1.32 0.88
C SER A 69 -16.04 -0.70 -0.52
N ILE A 70 -14.89 -0.80 -1.20
CA ILE A 70 -14.73 -0.35 -2.58
C ILE A 70 -15.67 -1.15 -3.51
N GLY A 71 -15.74 -2.46 -3.30
CA GLY A 71 -16.65 -3.37 -4.00
C GLY A 71 -18.12 -2.95 -3.93
N SER A 72 -18.56 -2.52 -2.74
CA SER A 72 -19.95 -2.18 -2.45
C SER A 72 -20.44 -0.87 -3.09
N GLU A 73 -19.52 0.02 -3.46
CA GLU A 73 -19.82 1.30 -4.15
C GLU A 73 -20.08 1.10 -5.65
N PHE A 74 -19.72 -0.06 -6.22
CA PHE A 74 -19.84 -0.31 -7.65
C PHE A 74 -21.28 -0.62 -8.08
N VAL A 75 -21.91 0.35 -8.75
CA VAL A 75 -23.20 0.15 -9.42
C VAL A 75 -22.98 -0.34 -10.86
N ILE A 76 -23.37 -1.58 -11.16
CA ILE A 76 -23.17 -2.23 -12.49
C ILE A 76 -23.71 -1.35 -13.64
N LYS A 77 -24.83 -0.65 -13.43
CA LYS A 77 -25.43 0.23 -14.44
C LYS A 77 -24.51 1.41 -14.79
N GLU A 78 -23.88 2.02 -13.79
CA GLU A 78 -22.93 3.13 -13.98
C GLU A 78 -21.62 2.61 -14.61
N ILE A 79 -21.12 1.46 -14.15
CA ILE A 79 -19.96 0.81 -14.77
C ILE A 79 -20.21 0.54 -16.25
N LYS A 80 -21.39 0.08 -16.66
CA LYS A 80 -21.66 -0.16 -18.10
C LYS A 80 -21.60 1.11 -18.95
N LYS A 81 -21.91 2.27 -18.37
CA LYS A 81 -21.90 3.56 -19.06
C LYS A 81 -20.47 4.06 -19.34
N VAL A 82 -19.57 3.90 -18.37
CA VAL A 82 -18.16 4.36 -18.47
C VAL A 82 -17.15 3.24 -18.73
N GLY A 83 -17.60 1.99 -18.68
CA GLY A 83 -16.74 0.81 -18.51
C GLY A 83 -15.81 0.55 -19.67
N LYS A 84 -16.22 0.84 -20.91
CA LYS A 84 -15.34 0.67 -22.07
C LYS A 84 -14.11 1.58 -21.97
N ALA A 85 -14.31 2.83 -21.57
CA ALA A 85 -13.21 3.78 -21.38
C ALA A 85 -12.33 3.35 -20.20
N VAL A 86 -12.94 3.00 -19.06
CA VAL A 86 -12.23 2.53 -17.86
C VAL A 86 -11.35 1.31 -18.19
N VAL A 87 -11.90 0.29 -18.85
CA VAL A 87 -11.14 -0.92 -19.23
C VAL A 87 -9.95 -0.59 -20.12
N ILE A 88 -10.12 0.26 -21.12
CA ILE A 88 -9.03 0.65 -22.02
C ILE A 88 -7.94 1.41 -21.24
N ILE A 89 -8.33 2.39 -20.42
CA ILE A 89 -7.40 3.20 -19.63
C ILE A 89 -6.62 2.30 -18.66
N THR A 90 -7.31 1.45 -17.89
CA THR A 90 -6.66 0.58 -16.90
C THR A 90 -5.71 -0.42 -17.56
N ILE A 91 -6.09 -1.04 -18.69
CA ILE A 91 -5.20 -1.96 -19.40
C ILE A 91 -3.98 -1.22 -19.94
N ALA A 92 -4.17 -0.06 -20.56
CA ALA A 92 -3.08 0.74 -21.11
C ALA A 92 -2.13 1.24 -20.00
N GLU A 93 -2.67 1.70 -18.87
CA GLU A 93 -1.92 2.15 -17.70
C GLU A 93 -1.10 1.02 -17.09
N VAL A 94 -1.70 -0.15 -16.84
CA VAL A 94 -1.01 -1.30 -16.26
C VAL A 94 0.11 -1.79 -17.17
N ILE A 95 -0.16 -1.98 -18.46
CA ILE A 95 0.86 -2.43 -19.42
C ILE A 95 1.98 -1.40 -19.54
N GLY A 96 1.61 -0.11 -19.63
CA GLY A 96 2.56 1.00 -19.72
C GLY A 96 3.46 1.10 -18.49
N ALA A 97 2.87 1.09 -17.28
CA ALA A 97 3.60 1.18 -16.02
C ALA A 97 4.58 0.01 -15.86
N VAL A 98 4.11 -1.23 -16.05
CA VAL A 98 4.95 -2.43 -15.96
C VAL A 98 6.08 -2.38 -16.99
N PHE A 99 5.79 -2.04 -18.24
CA PHE A 99 6.80 -1.98 -19.30
C PHE A 99 7.86 -0.92 -19.01
N ILE A 100 7.45 0.30 -18.66
CA ILE A 100 8.37 1.42 -18.40
C ILE A 100 9.24 1.11 -17.18
N VAL A 101 8.64 0.67 -16.07
CA VAL A 101 9.38 0.34 -14.85
C VAL A 101 10.34 -0.82 -15.09
N PHE A 102 9.91 -1.87 -15.80
CA PHE A 102 10.80 -2.98 -16.16
C PHE A 102 11.98 -2.49 -17.02
N ALA A 103 11.72 -1.70 -18.05
CA ALA A 103 12.76 -1.20 -18.94
C ALA A 103 13.80 -0.34 -18.19
N ILE A 104 13.35 0.53 -17.28
CA ILE A 104 14.23 1.34 -16.43
C ILE A 104 15.07 0.44 -15.51
N MET A 105 14.44 -0.50 -14.80
CA MET A 105 15.13 -1.36 -13.84
C MET A 105 16.16 -2.28 -14.54
N TYR A 106 15.80 -2.85 -15.69
CA TYR A 106 16.62 -3.82 -16.39
C TYR A 106 17.70 -3.17 -17.27
N PHE A 107 17.37 -2.17 -18.08
CA PHE A 107 18.33 -1.58 -19.02
C PHE A 107 19.13 -0.43 -18.42
N LEU A 108 18.51 0.46 -17.63
CA LEU A 108 19.19 1.63 -17.07
C LEU A 108 19.91 1.29 -15.77
N PHE A 109 19.21 0.66 -14.81
CA PHE A 109 19.80 0.27 -13.53
C PHE A 109 20.52 -1.08 -13.53
N LYS A 110 20.48 -1.81 -14.67
CA LYS A 110 21.17 -3.10 -14.86
C LYS A 110 20.90 -4.12 -13.75
N GLN A 111 19.68 -4.12 -13.22
CA GLN A 111 19.26 -5.07 -12.19
C GLN A 111 18.95 -6.44 -12.80
N SER A 112 18.89 -7.47 -11.95
CA SER A 112 18.53 -8.82 -12.41
C SER A 112 17.13 -8.83 -13.03
N PHE A 113 16.91 -9.73 -13.98
CA PHE A 113 15.60 -9.90 -14.64
C PHE A 113 14.48 -10.11 -13.60
N VAL A 114 14.73 -11.00 -12.62
CA VAL A 114 13.77 -11.33 -11.55
C VAL A 114 13.46 -10.11 -10.69
N PHE A 115 14.46 -9.35 -10.27
CA PHE A 115 14.22 -8.16 -9.46
C PHE A 115 13.44 -7.09 -10.26
N SER A 116 13.83 -6.88 -11.51
CA SER A 116 13.21 -5.88 -12.39
C SER A 116 11.74 -6.19 -12.65
N ILE A 117 11.38 -7.46 -12.90
CA ILE A 117 9.99 -7.84 -13.14
C ILE A 117 9.15 -7.78 -11.86
N VAL A 118 9.72 -8.09 -10.69
CA VAL A 118 9.02 -7.94 -9.40
C VAL A 118 8.70 -6.47 -9.14
N ILE A 119 9.67 -5.57 -9.24
CA ILE A 119 9.44 -4.12 -9.05
C ILE A 119 8.45 -3.58 -10.09
N ALA A 120 8.58 -4.00 -11.35
CA ALA A 120 7.63 -3.63 -12.40
C ALA A 120 6.20 -4.09 -12.07
N SER A 121 6.02 -5.32 -11.59
CA SER A 121 4.69 -5.83 -11.20
C SER A 121 4.07 -5.03 -10.04
N MET A 122 4.88 -4.55 -9.09
CA MET A 122 4.39 -3.73 -7.98
C MET A 122 3.89 -2.36 -8.45
N SER A 123 4.44 -1.83 -9.55
CA SER A 123 4.02 -0.55 -10.11
C SER A 123 2.63 -0.56 -10.75
N ALA A 124 2.10 -1.75 -11.08
CA ALA A 124 0.75 -1.90 -11.60
C ALA A 124 -0.35 -1.63 -10.57
N ALA A 125 -0.02 -1.75 -9.26
CA ALA A 125 -0.99 -1.56 -8.20
C ALA A 125 -1.20 -0.08 -7.90
N THR A 126 -2.43 0.41 -8.10
CA THR A 126 -2.83 1.77 -7.73
C THR A 126 -3.74 1.74 -6.51
N ALA A 127 -3.42 2.55 -5.48
CA ALA A 127 -4.19 2.60 -4.24
C ALA A 127 -5.20 3.77 -4.28
N PRO A 128 -6.51 3.55 -4.12
CA PRO A 128 -7.51 4.61 -4.12
C PRO A 128 -7.49 5.50 -2.86
N ALA A 129 -6.84 5.04 -1.78
CA ALA A 129 -6.81 5.71 -0.48
C ALA A 129 -5.79 6.86 -0.36
N GLY A 130 -5.12 7.23 -1.46
CA GLY A 130 -4.03 8.21 -1.48
C GLY A 130 -4.44 9.69 -1.51
N THR A 131 -5.55 10.06 -0.85
CA THR A 131 -6.00 11.46 -0.67
C THR A 131 -5.88 11.90 0.78
#